data_AF-A0A3B9KHP0-F1
#
_entry.id   AF-A0A3B9KHP0-F1
#
_cell.length_a   1.000
_cell.length_b   1.000
_cell.length_c   1.000
_cell.angle_alpha   90.00
_cell.angle_beta   90.00
_cell.angle_gamma   90.00
#
_symmetry.space_group_name_H-M   'P 1'
#
loop_
_entity.id
_entity.type
_entity.pdbx_description
1 polymer ?
#
loop_
_entity_poly.entity_id
_entity_poly.type
_entity_poly.pdbx_seq_one_letter_code
_entity_poly.pdbx_strand_id
1 'polypeptide(L)'
;MIDTILYTYPIFIGPLSLQEQEQYYQESKTLGHLLGLSQEDMPGKVQDLRHYVSEMVHSDHLAATPQSRQLAQQVLFPRTPAFLRPLLHVNALVTSALLPQPIREIYGMEWSPRQQRAFELSMRGLRTVVPRLPLSLRLLPITQRLMRQGVLGEQKSG
;
A
#
# COMPACT_ATOMS: atom_id res chain seq x y z
N MET A 1 3.04 -2.58 -6.65
CA MET A 1 1.70 -2.01 -6.40
C MET A 1 0.70 -3.04 -5.89
N ILE A 2 0.61 -4.24 -6.49
CA ILE A 2 -0.34 -5.28 -6.05
C ILE A 2 -0.04 -5.77 -4.61
N ASP A 3 1.22 -6.02 -4.29
CA ASP A 3 1.65 -6.36 -2.92
C ASP A 3 1.22 -5.28 -1.90
N THR A 4 1.41 -4.01 -2.24
CA THR A 4 1.01 -2.88 -1.39
C THR A 4 -0.50 -2.86 -1.13
N ILE A 5 -1.33 -3.17 -2.13
CA ILE A 5 -2.79 -3.25 -1.96
C ILE A 5 -3.17 -4.44 -1.08
N LEU A 6 -2.58 -5.61 -1.31
CA LEU A 6 -2.80 -6.78 -0.46
C LEU A 6 -2.35 -6.54 0.99
N TYR A 7 -1.33 -5.69 1.19
CA TYR A 7 -0.87 -5.28 2.51
C TYR A 7 -1.77 -4.24 3.18
N THR A 8 -2.25 -3.24 2.42
CA THR A 8 -2.99 -2.07 2.97
C THR A 8 -4.50 -2.26 3.03
N TYR A 9 -5.11 -3.01 2.10
CA TYR A 9 -6.55 -3.23 2.07
C TYR A 9 -7.09 -3.87 3.38
N PRO A 10 -6.43 -4.90 3.96
CA PRO A 10 -6.82 -5.44 5.27
C PRO A 10 -6.74 -4.43 6.41
N ILE A 11 -5.89 -3.41 6.25
CA ILE A 11 -5.60 -2.42 7.28
C ILE A 11 -6.64 -1.29 7.25
N PHE A 12 -7.14 -0.89 6.07
CA PHE A 12 -8.04 0.25 5.92
C PHE A 12 -9.50 -0.11 5.65
N ILE A 13 -9.78 -1.26 5.01
CA ILE A 13 -11.13 -1.62 4.56
C ILE A 13 -11.66 -2.84 5.33
N GLY A 14 -10.89 -3.92 5.39
CA GLY A 14 -11.28 -5.14 6.10
C GLY A 14 -10.53 -6.37 5.62
N PRO A 15 -10.53 -7.46 6.40
CA PRO A 15 -9.75 -8.66 6.08
C PRO A 15 -10.20 -9.27 4.75
N LEU A 16 -9.23 -9.58 3.89
CA LEU A 16 -9.43 -10.46 2.73
C LEU A 16 -9.02 -11.87 3.12
N SER A 17 -9.85 -12.85 2.81
CA SER A 17 -9.47 -14.26 2.89
C SER A 17 -8.28 -14.55 1.98
N LEU A 18 -7.55 -15.64 2.26
CA LEU A 18 -6.44 -16.05 1.41
C LEU A 18 -6.87 -16.30 -0.04
N GLN A 19 -8.10 -16.80 -0.22
CA GLN A 19 -8.68 -17.04 -1.53
C GLN A 19 -8.98 -15.74 -2.29
N GLU A 20 -9.55 -14.73 -1.63
CA GLU A 20 -9.81 -13.42 -2.25
C GLU A 20 -8.51 -12.70 -2.61
N GLN A 21 -7.47 -12.81 -1.78
CA GLN A 21 -6.16 -12.26 -2.10
C GLN A 21 -5.56 -12.92 -3.35
N GLU A 22 -5.68 -14.25 -3.45
CA GLU A 22 -5.18 -15.01 -4.59
C GLU A 22 -5.96 -14.67 -5.86
N GLN A 23 -7.29 -14.62 -5.79
CA GLN A 23 -8.14 -14.22 -6.90
C GLN A 23 -7.78 -12.82 -7.41
N TYR A 24 -7.70 -11.84 -6.50
CA TYR A 24 -7.30 -10.47 -6.85
C TYR A 24 -5.94 -10.42 -7.54
N TYR A 25 -4.98 -11.22 -7.06
CA TYR A 25 -3.66 -11.30 -7.68
C TYR A 25 -3.72 -11.86 -9.10
N GLN A 26 -4.41 -12.98 -9.31
CA GLN A 26 -4.52 -13.57 -10.65
C GLN A 26 -5.23 -12.63 -11.63
N GLU A 27 -6.30 -11.96 -11.20
CA GLU A 27 -6.98 -10.95 -12.02
C GLU A 27 -6.04 -9.80 -12.40
N SER A 28 -5.20 -9.35 -11.46
CA SER A 28 -4.25 -8.25 -11.69
C SER A 28 -3.15 -8.58 -12.71
N LYS A 29 -2.83 -9.86 -12.93
CA LYS A 29 -1.83 -10.28 -13.94
C LYS A 29 -2.23 -9.86 -15.36
N THR A 30 -3.52 -9.73 -15.63
CA THR A 30 -4.01 -9.19 -16.91
C THR A 30 -3.46 -7.78 -17.16
N LEU A 31 -3.46 -6.92 -16.14
CA LEU A 31 -2.86 -5.58 -16.24
C LEU A 31 -1.34 -5.67 -16.38
N GLY A 32 -0.69 -6.60 -15.67
CA GLY A 32 0.75 -6.85 -15.81
C GLY A 32 1.13 -7.19 -17.26
N HIS A 33 0.37 -8.08 -17.89
CA HIS A 33 0.55 -8.44 -19.29
C HIS A 33 0.35 -7.25 -20.23
N LEU A 34 -0.67 -6.42 -20.01
CA LEU A 34 -0.89 -5.20 -20.79
C LEU A 34 0.25 -4.18 -20.66
N LEU A 35 0.95 -4.19 -19.52
CA LEU A 35 2.14 -3.38 -19.28
C LEU A 35 3.45 -4.02 -19.80
N GLY A 36 3.35 -5.17 -20.48
CA GLY A 36 4.47 -5.84 -21.14
C GLY A 36 5.21 -6.88 -20.31
N LEU A 37 4.68 -7.29 -19.15
CA LEU A 37 5.25 -8.39 -18.38
C LEU A 37 4.88 -9.74 -19.00
N SER A 38 5.86 -10.64 -19.15
CA SER A 38 5.58 -12.02 -19.53
C SER A 38 5.00 -12.81 -18.36
N GLN A 39 4.39 -13.96 -18.64
CA GLN A 39 3.87 -14.84 -17.58
C GLN A 39 4.99 -15.40 -16.69
N GLU A 40 6.21 -15.52 -17.23
CA GLU A 40 7.39 -16.02 -16.52
C GLU A 40 7.97 -14.96 -15.56
N ASP A 41 7.82 -13.67 -15.88
CA ASP A 41 8.24 -12.56 -15.02
C ASP A 41 7.29 -12.32 -13.83
N MET A 42 6.09 -12.90 -13.88
CA MET A 42 5.05 -12.71 -12.87
C MET A 42 5.01 -13.89 -11.90
N PRO A 43 5.20 -13.67 -10.58
CA PRO A 43 5.14 -14.74 -9.58
C PRO A 43 3.88 -15.62 -9.67
N GLY A 44 3.99 -16.89 -9.31
CA GLY A 44 2.90 -17.86 -9.45
C GLY A 44 1.68 -17.50 -8.61
N LYS A 45 1.92 -17.26 -7.31
CA LYS A 45 0.92 -17.01 -6.27
C LYS A 45 1.22 -15.75 -5.47
N VAL A 46 0.26 -15.34 -4.63
CA VAL A 46 0.46 -14.20 -3.70
C VAL A 46 1.66 -14.42 -2.77
N GLN A 47 1.90 -15.65 -2.32
CA GLN A 47 3.04 -15.96 -1.47
C GLN A 47 4.38 -15.74 -2.20
N ASP A 48 4.45 -16.16 -3.47
CA ASP A 48 5.64 -15.99 -4.31
C ASP A 48 5.88 -14.50 -4.59
N LEU A 49 4.81 -13.72 -4.81
CA LEU A 49 4.91 -12.26 -4.94
C LEU A 49 5.50 -11.62 -3.67
N ARG A 50 5.03 -12.01 -2.48
CA ARG A 50 5.58 -11.47 -1.22
C ARG A 50 7.04 -11.87 -1.04
N HIS A 51 7.40 -13.09 -1.40
CA HIS A 51 8.79 -13.54 -1.35
C HIS A 51 9.67 -12.71 -2.27
N TYR A 52 9.28 -12.58 -3.54
CA TYR A 52 9.97 -11.75 -4.53
C TYR A 52 10.15 -10.30 -4.06
N VAL A 53 9.09 -9.66 -3.54
CA VAL A 53 9.19 -8.29 -3.01
C VAL A 53 10.13 -8.21 -1.82
N SER A 54 10.06 -9.17 -0.90
CA SER A 54 10.96 -9.24 0.25
C SER A 54 12.41 -9.40 -0.18
N GLU A 55 12.70 -10.30 -1.10
CA GLU A 55 14.06 -10.49 -1.64
C GLU A 55 14.55 -9.23 -2.33
N MET A 56 13.75 -8.63 -3.22
CA MET A 56 14.12 -7.41 -3.94
C MET A 56 14.47 -6.26 -2.97
N VAL A 57 13.67 -6.07 -1.92
CA VAL A 57 13.88 -5.03 -0.90
C VAL A 57 15.17 -5.24 -0.09
N HIS A 58 15.56 -6.49 0.16
CA HIS A 58 16.77 -6.82 0.93
C HIS A 58 18.00 -7.13 0.04
N SER A 59 17.83 -7.08 -1.28
CA SER A 59 18.92 -7.28 -2.24
C SER A 59 19.67 -5.99 -2.55
N ASP A 60 20.87 -6.13 -3.11
CA ASP A 60 21.67 -5.01 -3.62
C ASP A 60 21.21 -4.51 -5.00
N HIS A 61 20.09 -5.01 -5.53
CA HIS A 61 19.55 -4.58 -6.84
C HIS A 61 18.93 -3.18 -6.81
N LEU A 62 18.59 -2.67 -5.61
CA LEU A 62 18.02 -1.34 -5.44
C LEU A 62 19.07 -0.34 -5.00
N ALA A 63 19.26 0.72 -5.79
CA ALA A 63 20.15 1.82 -5.46
C ALA A 63 19.51 3.17 -5.78
N ALA A 64 19.73 4.16 -4.92
CA ALA A 64 19.30 5.53 -5.19
C ALA A 64 20.37 6.25 -6.02
N THR A 65 19.99 6.60 -7.24
CA THR A 65 20.78 7.49 -8.09
C THR A 65 20.61 8.95 -7.62
N PRO A 66 21.52 9.87 -7.97
CA PRO A 66 21.35 11.29 -7.69
C PRO A 66 19.98 11.83 -8.18
N GLN A 67 19.53 11.36 -9.33
CA GLN A 67 18.25 11.71 -9.95
C GLN A 67 17.08 11.18 -9.13
N SER A 68 17.11 9.92 -8.66
CA SER A 68 16.03 9.37 -7.85
C SER A 68 15.94 10.05 -6.48
N ARG A 69 17.07 10.45 -5.88
CA ARG A 69 17.10 11.26 -4.65
C ARG A 69 16.47 12.64 -4.85
N GLN A 70 16.78 13.31 -5.96
CA GLN A 70 16.18 14.60 -6.29
C GLN A 70 14.68 14.46 -6.50
N LEU A 71 14.23 13.42 -7.21
CA LEU A 71 12.80 13.15 -7.41
C LEU A 71 12.09 12.88 -6.08
N ALA A 72 12.69 12.07 -5.20
CA ALA A 72 12.15 11.81 -3.87
C ALA A 72 11.99 13.12 -3.06
N GLN A 73 12.98 14.01 -3.09
CA GLN A 73 12.88 15.32 -2.43
C GLN A 73 11.75 16.18 -3.00
N GLN A 74 11.56 16.18 -4.32
CA GLN A 74 10.47 16.94 -4.96
C GLN A 74 9.08 16.38 -4.60
N VAL A 75 8.96 15.07 -4.45
CA VAL A 75 7.71 14.41 -4.03
C VAL A 75 7.39 14.72 -2.57
N LEU A 76 8.39 14.66 -1.68
CA LEU A 76 8.20 14.89 -0.24
C LEU A 76 8.06 16.38 0.10
N PHE A 77 8.76 17.24 -0.62
CA PHE A 77 8.79 18.68 -0.41
C PHE A 77 8.51 19.42 -1.72
N PRO A 78 7.26 19.36 -2.23
CA PRO A 78 6.86 20.14 -3.39
C PRO A 78 7.00 21.64 -3.09
N ARG A 79 7.11 22.44 -4.16
CA ARG A 79 7.19 23.91 -4.04
C ARG A 79 5.85 24.46 -3.54
N THR A 80 5.69 24.59 -2.22
CA THR A 80 4.49 25.12 -1.56
C THR A 80 4.80 26.32 -0.67
N PRO A 81 3.80 27.16 -0.35
CA PRO A 81 3.97 28.26 0.61
C PRO A 81 4.62 27.82 1.93
N ALA A 82 5.46 28.69 2.51
CA ALA A 82 6.28 28.36 3.68
C ALA A 82 5.45 27.97 4.92
N PHE A 83 4.21 28.48 5.05
CA PHE A 83 3.32 28.12 6.17
C PHE A 83 2.85 26.65 6.14
N LEU A 84 2.93 25.98 4.98
CA LEU A 84 2.62 24.55 4.84
C LEU A 84 3.82 23.64 5.18
N ARG A 85 5.00 24.20 5.48
CA ARG A 85 6.21 23.41 5.79
C ARG A 85 5.98 22.40 6.91
N PRO A 86 5.30 22.69 8.04
CA PRO A 86 5.04 21.69 9.07
C PRO A 86 4.24 20.50 8.53
N LEU A 87 3.22 20.77 7.71
CA LEU A 87 2.40 19.72 7.07
C LEU A 87 3.24 18.86 6.12
N LEU A 88 4.16 19.46 5.36
CA LEU A 88 5.07 18.72 4.49
C LEU A 88 6.01 17.80 5.29
N HIS A 89 6.52 18.24 6.45
CA HIS A 89 7.36 17.39 7.29
C HIS A 89 6.57 16.21 7.88
N VAL A 90 5.30 16.44 8.27
CA VAL A 90 4.41 15.35 8.69
C VAL A 90 4.15 14.39 7.53
N ASN A 91 3.86 14.89 6.33
CA ASN A 91 3.70 14.05 5.15
C ASN A 91 4.95 13.24 4.84
N ALA A 92 6.13 13.89 4.86
CA ALA A 92 7.40 13.23 4.61
C ALA A 92 7.68 12.14 5.66
N LEU A 93 7.36 12.39 6.93
CA LEU A 93 7.47 11.41 8.00
C LEU A 93 6.53 10.21 7.76
N VAL A 94 5.26 10.46 7.41
CA VAL A 94 4.28 9.39 7.12
C VAL A 94 4.71 8.58 5.90
N THR A 95 5.09 9.24 4.80
CA THR A 95 5.58 8.59 3.58
C THR A 95 6.83 7.75 3.87
N SER A 96 7.77 8.28 4.65
CA SER A 96 8.98 7.55 5.05
C SER A 96 8.65 6.34 5.93
N ALA A 97 7.66 6.47 6.83
CA ALA A 97 7.23 5.38 7.70
C ALA A 97 6.70 4.18 6.89
N LEU A 98 5.98 4.44 5.80
CA LEU A 98 5.42 3.41 4.92
C LEU A 98 6.47 2.64 4.11
N LEU A 99 7.69 3.17 3.99
CA LEU A 99 8.77 2.50 3.27
C LEU A 99 9.44 1.42 4.14
N PRO A 100 9.82 0.27 3.56
CA PRO A 100 10.70 -0.69 4.24
C PRO A 100 12.03 -0.05 4.65
N GLN A 101 12.61 -0.53 5.76
CA GLN A 101 13.86 0.02 6.30
C GLN A 101 15.01 0.07 5.26
N PRO A 102 15.29 -0.98 4.47
CA PRO A 102 16.39 -0.93 3.49
C PRO A 102 16.19 0.19 2.45
N ILE A 103 14.95 0.44 2.05
CA ILE A 103 14.62 1.49 1.08
C ILE A 103 14.88 2.88 1.68
N ARG A 104 14.53 3.11 2.95
CA ARG A 104 14.79 4.39 3.62
C ARG A 104 16.28 4.69 3.68
N GLU A 105 17.09 3.68 3.98
CA GLU A 105 18.56 3.80 4.06
C GLU A 105 19.15 4.14 2.69
N ILE A 106 18.68 3.48 1.61
CA ILE A 106 19.07 3.79 0.22
C ILE A 106 18.85 5.28 -0.13
N TYR A 107 17.73 5.85 0.30
CA TYR A 107 17.40 7.26 0.09
C TYR A 107 18.03 8.23 1.11
N GLY A 108 18.76 7.74 2.11
CA GLY A 108 19.42 8.55 3.13
C GLY A 108 18.44 9.28 4.05
N MET A 109 17.26 8.70 4.29
CA MET A 109 16.25 9.31 5.15
C MET A 109 16.65 9.15 6.62
N GLU A 110 16.74 10.26 7.36
CA GLU A 110 16.99 10.23 8.81
C GLU A 110 15.81 9.58 9.53
N TRP A 111 16.00 8.35 10.02
CA TRP A 111 14.96 7.60 10.71
C TRP A 111 15.46 7.06 12.04
N SER A 112 14.85 7.51 13.14
CA SER A 112 15.21 7.07 14.48
C SER A 112 14.55 5.72 14.83
N PRO A 113 15.19 4.88 15.66
CA PRO A 113 14.56 3.65 16.18
C PRO A 113 13.25 3.89 16.94
N ARG A 114 13.08 5.09 17.53
CA ARG A 114 11.84 5.50 18.20
C ARG A 114 10.69 5.69 17.22
N GLN A 115 10.96 6.34 16.08
CA GLN A 115 9.97 6.50 15.00
C GLN A 115 9.59 5.14 14.39
N GLN A 116 10.54 4.20 14.27
CA GLN A 116 10.26 2.84 13.83
C GLN A 116 9.28 2.13 14.77
N ARG A 117 9.55 2.14 16.08
CA ARG A 117 8.65 1.54 17.07
C ARG A 117 7.28 2.20 17.11
N ALA A 118 7.25 3.53 17.03
CA ALA A 118 5.99 4.27 16.97
C ALA A 118 5.17 3.86 15.74
N PHE A 119 5.81 3.76 14.57
CA PHE A 119 5.16 3.30 13.34
C PHE A 119 4.63 1.86 13.46
N GLU A 120 5.44 0.92 13.94
CA GLU A 120 5.01 -0.47 14.13
C GLU A 120 3.83 -0.57 15.10
N LEU A 121 3.85 0.19 16.20
CA LEU A 121 2.76 0.28 17.16
C LEU A 121 1.51 0.92 16.55
N SER A 122 1.66 2.01 15.79
CA SER A 122 0.56 2.65 15.07
C SER A 122 -0.07 1.70 14.05
N MET A 123 0.73 0.95 13.30
CA MET A 123 0.26 -0.05 12.34
C MET A 123 -0.46 -1.22 13.02
N ARG A 124 0.07 -1.72 14.15
CA ARG A 124 -0.61 -2.74 14.98
C ARG A 124 -1.93 -2.22 15.55
N GLY A 125 -1.93 -0.98 16.05
CA GLY A 125 -3.10 -0.29 16.55
C GLY A 125 -4.17 -0.13 15.45
N LEU A 126 -3.77 0.36 14.28
CA LEU A 126 -4.66 0.52 13.13
C LEU A 126 -5.25 -0.82 12.68
N ARG A 127 -4.44 -1.87 12.57
CA ARG A 127 -4.91 -3.25 12.28
C ARG A 127 -5.87 -3.80 13.34
N THR A 128 -5.84 -3.27 14.55
CA THR A 128 -6.69 -3.71 15.67
C THR A 128 -7.96 -2.87 15.80
N VAL A 129 -7.87 -1.57 15.52
CA VAL A 129 -8.96 -0.59 15.65
C VAL A 129 -9.82 -0.58 14.39
N VAL A 130 -9.22 -0.59 13.20
CA VAL A 130 -9.97 -0.50 11.95
C VAL A 130 -10.97 -1.63 11.84
N PRO A 131 -10.64 -2.93 12.07
CA PRO A 131 -11.61 -4.03 12.09
C PRO A 131 -12.69 -3.96 13.17
N ARG A 132 -12.63 -2.99 14.10
CA ARG A 132 -13.69 -2.70 15.08
C ARG A 132 -14.50 -1.45 14.77
N LEU A 133 -14.11 -0.64 13.79
CA LEU A 133 -14.89 0.54 13.39
C LEU A 133 -16.21 0.13 12.73
N PRO A 134 -17.33 0.81 13.01
CA PRO A 134 -18.61 0.52 12.36
C PRO A 134 -18.51 0.70 10.84
N LEU A 135 -19.28 -0.12 10.10
CA LEU A 135 -19.32 -0.12 8.62
C LEU A 135 -19.56 1.26 8.00
N SER A 136 -20.25 2.15 8.71
CA SER A 136 -20.49 3.54 8.31
C SER A 136 -19.22 4.39 8.16
N LEU A 137 -18.16 4.08 8.92
CA LEU A 137 -16.86 4.75 8.82
C LEU A 137 -15.89 4.04 7.87
N ARG A 138 -16.14 2.76 7.53
CA ARG A 138 -15.30 1.99 6.60
C ARG A 138 -15.73 2.04 5.15
N LEU A 139 -17.02 2.18 4.90
CA LEU A 139 -17.56 2.24 3.55
C LEU A 139 -17.72 3.69 3.13
N LEU A 140 -17.10 4.06 2.01
CA LEU A 140 -17.45 5.29 1.31
C LEU A 140 -18.97 5.27 1.01
N PRO A 141 -19.68 6.40 1.11
CA PRO A 141 -21.13 6.46 0.92
C PRO A 141 -21.59 6.02 -0.49
N ILE A 142 -20.68 5.91 -1.46
CA ILE A 142 -20.91 5.34 -2.78
C ILE A 142 -21.02 3.81 -2.73
N THR A 143 -20.16 3.13 -1.97
CA THR A 143 -20.16 1.67 -1.84
C THR A 143 -21.42 1.16 -1.13
N GLN A 144 -21.93 1.92 -0.16
CA GLN A 144 -23.21 1.61 0.52
C GLN A 144 -24.40 1.67 -0.45
N ARG A 145 -24.37 2.58 -1.43
CA ARG A 145 -25.43 2.69 -2.46
C ARG A 145 -25.38 1.52 -3.44
N LEU A 146 -24.19 1.10 -3.86
CA LEU A 146 -24.02 -0.03 -4.76
C LEU A 146 -24.38 -1.37 -4.10
N MET A 147 -24.01 -1.59 -2.83
CA MET A 147 -24.44 -2.79 -2.09
C MET A 147 -25.97 -2.84 -1.89
N ARG A 148 -26.63 -1.70 -1.67
CA ARG A 148 -28.10 -1.63 -1.61
C ARG A 148 -28.78 -1.88 -2.96
N GLN A 149 -28.14 -1.50 -4.06
CA GLN A 149 -28.67 -1.72 -5.41
C GLN A 149 -28.41 -3.15 -5.93
N GLY A 150 -27.28 -3.77 -5.58
CA GLY A 150 -26.97 -5.16 -5.94
C GLY A 150 -27.93 -6.17 -5.32
N VAL A 151 -28.37 -5.95 -4.08
CA VAL A 151 -29.36 -6.80 -3.39
C VAL A 151 -30.76 -6.73 -4.04
N LEU A 152 -31.06 -5.67 -4.82
CA LEU A 152 -32.32 -5.52 -5.55
C LEU A 152 -32.27 -6.07 -6.99
N GLY A 153 -31.09 -6.40 -7.50
CA GLY A 153 -30.90 -6.98 -8.84
C GLY A 153 -31.07 -8.51 -8.87
N GLU A 154 -30.66 -9.19 -7.80
CA GLU A 154 -30.72 -10.66 -7.68
C GLU A 154 -32.13 -11.21 -7.42
N GLN A 155 -33.11 -10.36 -7.05
CA GLN A 155 -34.50 -10.77 -6.81
C GLN A 155 -35.43 -10.60 -8.02
N LYS A 156 -34.91 -10.20 -9.20
CA LYS A 156 -35.74 -9.93 -10.40
C LYS A 156 -35.51 -10.85 -11.61
N SER A 157 -34.62 -11.85 -11.51
CA SER A 157 -34.60 -12.94 -12.48
C SER A 157 -35.16 -14.19 -11.83
N GLY A 158 -36.45 -14.45 -12.11
CA GLY A 158 -37.09 -15.73 -11.84
C GLY A 158 -36.69 -16.81 -12.83
#